data_AF-A0A1G5E416-F1
#
_entry.id   AF-A0A1G5E416-F1
#
_cell.length_a   1.000
_cell.length_b   1.000
_cell.length_c   1.000
_cell.angle_alpha   90.00
_cell.angle_beta   90.00
_cell.angle_gamma   90.00
#
_symmetry.space_group_name_H-M   'P 1'
#
loop_
_entity.id
_entity.type
_entity.pdbx_description
1 polymer ?
#
loop_
_entity_poly.entity_id
_entity_poly.type
_entity_poly.pdbx_seq_one_letter_code
_entity_poly.pdbx_strand_id
1 'polypeptide(L)'
;MSTYDKIYSQFEYGYYGSIALGILLSSCIGGIAAMAVLENGTSPLQLFQLFVVVASAMLFNGSVLSQQKPRTIYNTLIISVVVNTLLAAVNFYVYYS
;
A
#
# COMPACT_ATOMS: atom_id res chain seq x y z
N MET A 1 21.35 -8.37 -13.71
CA MET A 1 20.61 -7.99 -12.49
C MET A 1 19.31 -7.34 -12.95
N SER A 2 18.15 -7.88 -12.55
CA SER A 2 16.85 -7.32 -12.93
C SER A 2 16.61 -5.99 -12.22
N THR A 3 15.72 -5.14 -12.74
CA THR A 3 15.30 -3.88 -12.09
C THR A 3 14.79 -4.13 -10.66
N TYR A 4 14.07 -5.24 -10.45
CA TYR A 4 13.63 -5.70 -9.13
C TYR A 4 14.83 -5.93 -8.19
N ASP A 5 15.85 -6.66 -8.64
CA ASP A 5 17.01 -7.02 -7.80
C ASP A 5 17.83 -5.78 -7.41
N LYS A 6 17.95 -4.80 -8.32
CA LYS A 6 18.62 -3.53 -8.01
C LYS A 6 17.89 -2.77 -6.91
N ILE A 7 16.58 -2.58 -7.05
CA ILE A 7 15.77 -1.83 -6.07
C ILE A 7 15.73 -2.59 -4.73
N TYR A 8 15.59 -3.91 -4.77
CA TYR A 8 15.66 -4.76 -3.58
C TYR A 8 17.02 -4.65 -2.89
N SER A 9 18.13 -4.67 -3.63
CA SER A 9 19.47 -4.52 -3.04
C SER A 9 19.67 -3.16 -2.36
N GLN A 10 19.08 -2.09 -2.91
CA GLN A 10 19.06 -0.76 -2.30
C GLN A 10 18.18 -0.72 -1.03
N PHE A 11 17.01 -1.36 -1.09
CA PHE A 11 16.10 -1.52 0.04
C PHE A 11 16.80 -2.24 1.20
N GLU A 12 17.56 -3.30 0.90
CA GLU A 12 18.29 -4.09 1.91
C GLU A 12 19.49 -3.31 2.48
N TYR A 13 20.26 -2.61 1.65
CA TYR A 13 21.41 -1.81 2.08
C TYR A 13 21.00 -0.70 3.07
N GLY A 14 19.86 -0.06 2.83
CA GLY A 14 19.29 0.98 3.68
C GLY A 14 18.07 0.51 4.47
N TYR A 15 18.05 -0.73 4.97
CA TYR A 15 16.85 -1.40 5.49
C TYR A 15 15.94 -0.55 6.39
N TYR A 16 16.47 0.00 7.49
CA TYR A 16 15.67 0.79 8.43
C TYR A 16 15.13 2.09 7.82
N GLY A 17 15.93 2.78 7.01
CA GLY A 17 15.49 3.98 6.28
C GLY A 17 14.44 3.64 5.22
N SER A 18 14.62 2.54 4.51
CA SER A 18 13.71 2.07 3.47
C SER A 18 12.36 1.61 4.05
N ILE A 19 12.36 0.98 5.22
CA ILE A 19 11.14 0.67 5.96
C ILE A 19 10.43 1.96 6.38
N ALA A 20 11.14 2.91 6.98
CA ALA A 20 10.53 4.16 7.42
C ALA A 20 9.87 4.92 6.26
N LEU A 21 10.57 5.03 5.13
CA LEU A 21 10.02 5.62 3.90
C LEU A 21 8.86 4.81 3.34
N GLY A 22 8.94 3.47 3.38
CA GLY A 22 7.85 2.58 2.97
C GLY A 22 6.59 2.77 3.80
N ILE A 23 6.71 2.94 5.13
CA ILE A 23 5.56 3.14 6.04
C ILE A 23 4.89 4.46 5.73
N LEU A 24 5.68 5.52 5.54
CA LEU A 24 5.18 6.84 5.18
C LEU A 24 4.46 6.79 3.83
N LEU A 25 5.10 6.23 2.80
CA LEU A 25 4.54 6.13 1.46
C LEU A 25 3.23 5.32 1.47
N SER A 26 3.22 4.14 2.09
CA SER A 26 2.05 3.26 2.17
C SER A 26 0.89 3.93 2.91
N SER A 27 1.18 4.67 3.99
CA SER A 27 0.15 5.38 4.77
C SER A 27 -0.46 6.53 3.98
N CYS A 28 0.36 7.32 3.26
CA CYS A 28 -0.15 8.42 2.43
C CYS A 28 -1.03 7.90 1.29
N ILE A 29 -0.58 6.87 0.56
CA ILE A 29 -1.35 6.30 -0.56
C ILE A 29 -2.64 5.64 -0.04
N GLY A 30 -2.55 4.89 1.07
CA GLY A 30 -3.73 4.30 1.71
C GLY A 30 -4.75 5.36 2.16
N GLY A 31 -4.28 6.49 2.69
CA GLY A 31 -5.14 7.62 3.06
C GLY A 31 -5.86 8.24 1.87
N ILE A 32 -5.15 8.48 0.76
CA ILE A 32 -5.75 8.98 -0.49
C ILE A 32 -6.79 8.00 -1.03
N ALA A 33 -6.48 6.69 -1.04
CA ALA A 33 -7.40 5.66 -1.49
C ALA A 33 -8.66 5.58 -0.62
N ALA A 34 -8.50 5.65 0.71
CA ALA A 34 -9.63 5.63 1.64
C ALA A 34 -10.54 6.85 1.45
N MET A 35 -9.96 8.03 1.23
CA MET A 35 -10.70 9.25 0.92
C MET A 35 -11.51 9.09 -0.37
N ALA A 36 -10.88 8.64 -1.47
CA ALA A 36 -11.56 8.44 -2.75
C ALA A 36 -12.73 7.44 -2.64
N VAL A 37 -12.59 6.39 -1.84
CA VAL A 37 -13.68 5.43 -1.59
C VAL A 37 -14.84 6.08 -0.84
N LEU A 38 -14.55 6.85 0.20
CA LEU A 38 -15.57 7.51 1.03
C LEU A 38 -16.30 8.64 0.32
N GLU A 39 -15.66 9.33 -0.62
CA GLU A 39 -16.31 10.37 -1.45
C GLU A 39 -17.41 9.80 -2.35
N ASN A 40 -17.30 8.53 -2.74
CA ASN A 40 -18.34 7.84 -3.51
C ASN A 40 -19.56 7.41 -2.66
N GLY A 41 -19.49 7.54 -1.32
CA GLY A 41 -20.56 7.21 -0.38
C GLY A 41 -20.23 6.06 0.58
N THR A 42 -21.26 5.57 1.29
CA THR A 42 -21.11 4.60 2.40
C THR A 42 -21.93 3.32 2.22
N SER A 43 -22.17 2.91 0.98
CA SER A 43 -22.78 1.62 0.67
C SER A 43 -21.91 0.45 1.15
N PRO A 44 -22.47 -0.76 1.34
CA PRO A 44 -21.71 -1.94 1.75
C PRO A 44 -20.52 -2.26 0.83
N LEU A 45 -20.63 -1.94 -0.46
CA LEU A 45 -19.54 -2.12 -1.43
C LEU A 45 -18.36 -1.18 -1.12
N GLN A 46 -18.63 0.09 -0.81
CA GLN A 46 -17.58 1.06 -0.45
C GLN A 46 -16.90 0.70 0.87
N LEU A 47 -17.67 0.23 1.86
CA LEU A 47 -17.11 -0.27 3.11
C LEU A 47 -16.19 -1.48 2.90
N PHE A 48 -16.55 -2.39 1.99
CA PHE A 48 -15.69 -3.52 1.64
C PHE A 48 -14.40 -3.06 0.94
N GLN A 49 -14.48 -2.10 0.01
CA GLN A 49 -13.29 -1.53 -0.62
C GLN A 49 -12.39 -0.83 0.40
N LEU A 50 -12.97 -0.05 1.32
CA LEU A 50 -12.23 0.59 2.40
C LEU A 50 -11.55 -0.42 3.32
N PHE A 51 -12.21 -1.55 3.62
CA PHE A 51 -11.60 -2.66 4.34
C PHE A 51 -10.36 -3.20 3.61
N VAL A 52 -10.44 -3.41 2.29
CA VAL A 52 -9.30 -3.88 1.48
C VAL A 52 -8.16 -2.87 1.49
N VAL A 53 -8.47 -1.57 1.35
CA VAL A 53 -7.47 -0.48 1.43
C VAL A 53 -6.72 -0.54 2.75
N VAL A 54 -7.46 -0.52 3.88
CA VAL A 54 -6.85 -0.52 5.22
C VAL A 54 -6.11 -1.82 5.51
N ALA A 55 -6.68 -2.97 5.14
CA ALA A 55 -6.04 -4.26 5.34
C ALA A 55 -4.71 -4.36 4.56
N SER A 56 -4.68 -3.88 3.32
CA SER A 56 -3.45 -3.88 2.51
C SER A 56 -2.36 -2.96 3.07
N ALA A 57 -2.72 -1.80 3.62
CA ALA A 57 -1.78 -0.91 4.31
C ALA A 57 -1.26 -1.53 5.61
N MET A 58 -2.13 -2.14 6.40
CA MET A 58 -1.74 -2.80 7.65
C MET A 58 -0.95 -4.08 7.45
N LEU A 59 -1.11 -4.77 6.32
CA LEU A 59 -0.27 -5.93 5.96
C LEU A 59 1.21 -5.54 5.87
N PHE A 60 1.52 -4.38 5.29
CA PHE A 60 2.89 -3.88 5.24
C PHE A 60 3.41 -3.54 6.64
N ASN A 61 2.66 -2.75 7.42
CA ASN A 61 3.04 -2.40 8.80
C ASN A 61 3.21 -3.64 9.69
N GLY A 62 2.32 -4.62 9.55
CA GLY A 62 2.37 -5.90 10.26
C GLY A 62 3.57 -6.76 9.84
N SER A 63 3.95 -6.74 8.57
CA SER A 63 5.16 -7.45 8.10
C SER A 63 6.44 -6.87 8.70
N VAL A 64 6.49 -5.55 8.91
CA VAL A 64 7.60 -4.86 9.59
C VAL A 64 7.62 -5.22 11.08
N LEU A 65 6.48 -5.11 11.77
CA LEU A 65 6.38 -5.37 13.21
C LEU A 65 6.68 -6.84 13.57
N SER A 66 6.25 -7.77 12.73
CA SER A 66 6.56 -9.20 12.90
C SER A 66 7.98 -9.58 12.46
N GLN A 67 8.84 -8.60 12.16
CA GLN A 67 10.25 -8.79 11.79
C GLN A 67 10.42 -9.81 10.66
N GLN A 68 9.54 -9.73 9.64
CA GLN A 68 9.62 -10.64 8.50
C GLN A 68 10.93 -10.44 7.73
N LYS A 69 11.27 -11.43 6.91
CA LYS A 69 12.44 -11.33 6.02
C LYS A 69 12.31 -10.06 5.15
N PRO A 70 13.41 -9.33 4.88
CA PRO A 70 13.36 -8.09 4.09
C PRO A 70 12.65 -8.26 2.74
N ARG A 71 12.81 -9.41 2.10
CA ARG A 71 12.11 -9.78 0.86
C ARG A 71 10.59 -9.82 1.00
N THR A 72 10.09 -10.34 2.12
CA THR A 72 8.65 -10.36 2.41
C THR A 72 8.12 -8.95 2.63
N ILE A 73 8.83 -8.14 3.41
CA ILE A 73 8.48 -6.74 3.71
C ILE A 73 8.45 -5.90 2.42
N TYR A 74 9.44 -6.09 1.55
CA TYR A 74 9.50 -5.42 0.26
C TYR A 74 8.34 -5.83 -0.65
N ASN A 75 7.99 -7.12 -0.68
CA ASN A 75 6.86 -7.59 -1.47
C ASN A 75 5.51 -7.07 -0.92
N THR A 76 5.31 -7.04 0.39
CA THR A 76 4.09 -6.46 1.00
C THR A 76 3.98 -4.96 0.75
N LEU A 77 5.11 -4.23 0.69
CA LEU A 77 5.12 -2.82 0.28
C LEU A 77 4.60 -2.65 -1.14
N ILE A 78 5.12 -3.43 -2.09
CA ILE A 78 4.69 -3.39 -3.50
C ILE A 78 3.20 -3.72 -3.60
N ILE A 79 2.75 -4.78 -2.93
CA ILE A 79 1.33 -5.17 -2.93
C ILE A 79 0.47 -4.02 -2.39
N SER A 80 0.84 -3.42 -1.26
CA SER A 80 0.08 -2.32 -0.67
C SER A 80 -0.03 -1.12 -1.61
N VAL A 81 1.09 -0.70 -2.21
CA VAL A 81 1.11 0.42 -3.17
C VAL A 81 0.23 0.11 -4.38
N VAL A 82 0.40 -1.06 -5.00
CA VAL A 82 -0.35 -1.43 -6.21
C VAL A 82 -1.86 -1.53 -5.92
N VAL A 83 -2.25 -2.20 -4.84
CA VAL A 83 -3.67 -2.37 -4.49
C VAL A 83 -4.33 -1.03 -4.18
N ASN A 84 -3.69 -0.19 -3.35
CA ASN A 84 -4.27 1.09 -2.98
C ASN A 84 -4.31 2.07 -4.17
N THR A 85 -3.29 2.10 -5.02
CA THR A 85 -3.29 2.92 -6.24
C THR A 85 -4.37 2.48 -7.22
N LEU A 86 -4.57 1.17 -7.43
CA LEU A 86 -5.62 0.66 -8.31
C LEU A 86 -7.02 0.99 -7.78
N LEU A 87 -7.26 0.77 -6.48
CA LEU A 87 -8.55 1.10 -5.86
C LEU A 87 -8.84 2.60 -5.88
N ALA A 88 -7.84 3.44 -5.63
CA ALA A 88 -7.97 4.89 -5.77
C ALA A 88 -8.34 5.27 -7.21
N ALA A 89 -7.63 4.74 -8.22
CA ALA A 89 -7.89 5.03 -9.63
C ALA A 89 -9.30 4.61 -10.06
N VAL A 90 -9.77 3.44 -9.64
CA VAL A 90 -11.13 2.98 -9.92
C VAL A 90 -12.17 3.90 -9.28
N ASN A 91 -11.99 4.29 -8.02
CA ASN A 91 -12.93 5.17 -7.32
C ASN A 91 -12.95 6.60 -7.89
N PHE A 92 -11.80 7.13 -8.30
CA PHE A 92 -11.75 8.42 -9.01
C PHE A 92 -12.43 8.36 -10.37
N TYR A 93 -12.26 7.25 -11.10
CA TYR A 93 -12.95 7.06 -12.38
C TYR A 93 -14.47 6.99 -12.20
N VAL A 94 -14.95 6.27 -11.18
CA VAL A 94 -16.39 6.18 -10.87
C VAL A 94 -16.95 7.53 -10.44
N TYR A 95 -16.19 8.33 -9.68
CA TYR A 95 -16.63 9.65 -9.24
C TYR A 95 -16.85 10.66 -10.38
N TYR A 96 -16.05 10.57 -11.46
CA TYR A 96 -16.15 11.48 -12.62
C TYR A 96 -17.14 10.99 -13.69
N SER A 97 -17.61 9.74 -13.61
CA SER A 97 -18.58 9.14 -14.54
C SER A 97 -20.02 9.45 -14.16
#